data_AF-A0A0N1AXU9-F1
#
_entry.id   AF-A0A0N1AXU9-F1
#
_cell.length_a   1.000
_cell.length_b   1.000
_cell.length_c   1.000
_cell.angle_alpha   90.00
_cell.angle_beta   90.00
_cell.angle_gamma   90.00
#
_symmetry.space_group_name_H-M   'P 1'
#
loop_
_entity.id
_entity.type
_entity.pdbx_description
1 polymer ?
#
loop_
_entity_poly.entity_id
_entity_poly.type
_entity_poly.pdbx_seq_one_letter_code
_entity_poly.pdbx_strand_id
1 'polypeptide(L)'
;MALPLRAGNHTSENDDTLTAYIEAAMQEEWRAARGEALPSAGAEDRRILFAAVAKGVLRYLYTHRDDLITSREITEDFGNHRHDAAFDLVEKL
;
A
#
# COMPACT_ATOMS: atom_id res chain seq x y z
N MET A 1 3.32 19.96 -0.91
CA MET A 1 2.03 19.24 -0.96
C MET A 1 2.36 17.76 -1.11
N ALA A 2 1.82 16.91 -0.23
CA ALA A 2 1.97 15.46 -0.38
C ALA A 2 1.11 14.98 -1.56
N LEU A 3 1.61 14.01 -2.33
CA LEU A 3 0.82 13.37 -3.38
C LEU A 3 -0.17 12.38 -2.72
N PRO A 4 -1.40 12.25 -3.25
CA PRO A 4 -2.38 11.32 -2.72
C PRO A 4 -1.92 9.87 -2.91
N LEU A 5 -2.34 8.99 -1.99
CA LEU A 5 -2.06 7.57 -2.12
C LEU A 5 -2.90 6.98 -3.26
N ARG A 6 -2.27 6.13 -4.07
CA ARG A 6 -2.87 5.54 -5.27
C ARG A 6 -2.82 4.04 -5.18
N ALA A 7 -3.98 3.37 -5.28
CA ALA A 7 -4.03 1.93 -5.32
C ALA A 7 -3.39 1.39 -6.61
N GLY A 8 -3.74 1.99 -7.75
CA GLY A 8 -3.48 1.40 -9.06
C GLY A 8 -4.57 0.40 -9.48
N ASN A 9 -4.33 -0.26 -10.60
CA ASN A 9 -5.16 -1.30 -11.21
C ASN A 9 -4.25 -2.38 -11.80
N HIS A 10 -4.84 -3.45 -12.36
CA HIS A 10 -4.08 -4.59 -12.89
C HIS A 10 -3.20 -4.26 -14.11
N THR A 11 -3.40 -3.09 -14.72
CA THR A 11 -2.58 -2.58 -15.83
C THR A 11 -1.63 -1.46 -15.38
N SER A 12 -1.51 -1.22 -14.07
CA SER A 12 -0.62 -0.18 -13.55
C SER A 12 0.82 -0.66 -13.64
N GLU A 13 1.56 -0.07 -14.57
CA GLU A 13 2.99 -0.36 -14.79
C GLU A 13 3.91 0.70 -14.17
N ASN A 14 3.36 1.77 -13.57
CA ASN A 14 4.13 2.91 -13.07
C ASN A 14 4.48 2.80 -11.57
N ASP A 15 5.67 3.32 -11.21
CA ASP A 15 6.34 3.18 -9.91
C ASP A 15 5.69 3.89 -8.70
N ASP A 16 4.54 4.54 -8.87
CA ASP A 16 3.89 5.35 -7.80
C ASP A 16 2.50 4.82 -7.40
N THR A 17 2.26 3.51 -7.51
CA THR A 17 1.00 2.89 -7.06
C THR A 17 1.26 1.73 -6.12
N LEU A 18 0.40 1.54 -5.12
CA LEU A 18 0.53 0.44 -4.16
C LEU A 18 0.53 -0.94 -4.87
N THR A 19 -0.20 -1.10 -5.97
CA THR A 19 -0.15 -2.31 -6.80
C THR A 19 1.26 -2.58 -7.35
N ALA A 20 1.95 -1.54 -7.85
CA ALA A 20 3.32 -1.67 -8.35
C ALA A 20 4.33 -1.99 -7.23
N TYR A 21 4.18 -1.36 -6.05
CA TYR A 21 4.99 -1.69 -4.87
C TYR A 21 4.78 -3.14 -4.42
N ILE A 22 3.54 -3.66 -4.45
CA ILE A 22 3.24 -5.05 -4.12
C ILE A 22 3.86 -6.00 -5.16
N GLU A 23 3.79 -5.70 -6.46
CA GLU A 23 4.41 -6.54 -7.49
C GLU A 23 5.94 -6.56 -7.36
N ALA A 24 6.58 -5.42 -7.09
CA ALA A 24 8.02 -5.36 -6.84
C ALA A 24 8.42 -6.22 -5.62
N ALA A 25 7.70 -6.10 -4.50
CA ALA A 25 7.92 -6.91 -3.32
C ALA A 25 7.73 -8.42 -3.60
N MET A 26 6.71 -8.79 -4.38
CA MET A 26 6.51 -10.19 -4.78
C MET A 26 7.69 -10.73 -5.58
N GLN A 27 8.23 -9.96 -6.52
CA GLN A 27 9.38 -10.38 -7.32
C GLN A 27 10.61 -10.61 -6.45
N GLU A 28 10.86 -9.73 -5.48
CA GLU A 28 11.93 -9.85 -4.51
C GLU A 28 11.78 -11.11 -3.65
N GLU A 29 10.64 -11.27 -2.99
CA GLU A 29 10.36 -12.40 -2.10
C GLU A 29 10.37 -13.74 -2.85
N TRP A 30 9.82 -13.79 -4.07
CA TRP A 30 9.86 -15.00 -4.88
C TRP A 30 11.29 -15.42 -5.22
N ARG A 31 12.12 -14.45 -5.64
CA ARG A 31 13.52 -14.71 -5.97
C ARG A 31 14.31 -15.14 -4.75
N ALA A 32 14.08 -14.52 -3.59
CA ALA A 32 14.71 -14.92 -2.34
C ALA A 32 14.32 -16.36 -1.95
N ALA A 33 13.05 -16.72 -2.10
CA ALA A 33 12.54 -18.04 -1.72
C ALA A 33 12.92 -19.17 -2.69
N ARG A 34 13.04 -18.88 -4.00
CA ARG A 34 13.21 -19.92 -5.04
C ARG A 34 14.52 -19.85 -5.82
N GLY A 35 15.28 -18.75 -5.70
CA GLY A 35 16.50 -18.53 -6.46
C GLY A 35 16.28 -18.22 -7.96
N GLU A 36 15.03 -18.10 -8.40
CA GLU A 36 14.64 -17.86 -9.79
C GLU A 36 13.71 -16.64 -9.91
N ALA A 37 13.58 -16.10 -11.13
CA ALA A 37 12.65 -15.01 -11.38
C ALA A 37 11.19 -15.47 -11.25
N LEU A 38 10.31 -14.55 -10.86
CA LEU A 38 8.87 -14.80 -10.82
C LEU A 38 8.36 -15.18 -12.22
N PRO A 39 7.69 -16.34 -12.40
CA PRO A 39 7.20 -16.75 -13.69
C PRO A 39 6.15 -15.79 -14.28
N SER A 40 6.11 -15.72 -15.61
CA SER A 40 5.09 -15.00 -16.36
C SER A 40 3.73 -15.72 -16.36
N ALA A 41 3.72 -17.04 -16.13
CA ALA A 41 2.49 -17.80 -15.99
C ALA A 41 1.65 -17.27 -14.82
N GLY A 42 0.37 -16.98 -15.08
CA GLY A 42 -0.54 -16.40 -14.08
C GLY A 42 -0.24 -14.94 -13.72
N ALA A 43 0.56 -14.22 -14.50
CA ALA A 43 0.89 -12.82 -14.22
C ALA A 43 -0.35 -11.91 -14.19
N GLU A 44 -1.30 -12.12 -15.09
CA GLU A 44 -2.53 -11.33 -15.15
C GLU A 44 -3.40 -11.54 -13.90
N ASP A 45 -3.69 -12.79 -13.52
CA ASP A 45 -4.47 -13.12 -12.32
C ASP A 45 -3.80 -12.56 -11.05
N ARG A 46 -2.48 -12.67 -10.97
CA ARG A 46 -1.69 -12.12 -9.86
C ARG A 46 -1.78 -10.59 -9.81
N ARG A 47 -1.72 -9.90 -10.95
CA ARG A 47 -1.90 -8.43 -11.01
C ARG A 47 -3.31 -8.01 -10.59
N ILE A 48 -4.33 -8.79 -10.95
CA ILE A 48 -5.70 -8.57 -10.49
C ILE A 48 -5.78 -8.72 -8.97
N LEU A 49 -5.15 -9.76 -8.40
CA LEU A 49 -5.07 -9.95 -6.96
C LEU A 49 -4.37 -8.77 -6.26
N PHE A 50 -3.22 -8.33 -6.76
CA PHE A 50 -2.48 -7.20 -6.19
C PHE A 50 -3.28 -5.90 -6.24
N ALA A 51 -3.96 -5.64 -7.35
CA ALA A 51 -4.86 -4.50 -7.46
C ALA A 51 -6.02 -4.57 -6.45
N ALA A 52 -6.61 -5.75 -6.24
CA ALA A 52 -7.68 -5.95 -5.25
C ALA A 52 -7.18 -5.71 -3.82
N VAL A 53 -6.00 -6.24 -3.47
CA VAL A 53 -5.36 -6.02 -2.17
C VAL A 53 -5.04 -4.54 -1.98
N ALA A 54 -4.41 -3.89 -2.95
CA ALA A 54 -4.06 -2.47 -2.87
C ALA A 54 -5.30 -1.59 -2.63
N LYS A 55 -6.38 -1.84 -3.38
CA LYS A 55 -7.66 -1.13 -3.20
C LYS A 55 -8.27 -1.38 -1.84
N GLY A 56 -8.29 -2.64 -1.38
CA GLY A 56 -8.83 -3.02 -0.08
C GLY A 56 -8.09 -2.37 1.08
N VAL A 57 -6.75 -2.42 1.06
CA VAL A 57 -5.88 -1.81 2.08
C VAL A 57 -6.11 -0.31 2.16
N LEU A 58 -6.00 0.40 1.02
CA LEU A 58 -6.17 1.86 1.03
C LEU A 58 -7.57 2.27 1.47
N ARG A 59 -8.61 1.56 1.03
CA ARG A 59 -9.99 1.82 1.45
C ARG A 59 -10.16 1.60 2.95
N TYR A 60 -9.64 0.50 3.49
CA TYR A 60 -9.69 0.23 4.94
C TYR A 60 -9.00 1.34 5.73
N LEU A 61 -7.76 1.68 5.37
CA LEU A 61 -6.99 2.72 6.07
C LEU A 61 -7.69 4.07 5.99
N TYR A 62 -8.26 4.42 4.83
CA TYR A 62 -9.00 5.67 4.68
C TYR A 62 -10.27 5.69 5.54
N THR A 63 -11.04 4.61 5.54
CA THR A 63 -12.26 4.48 6.37
C THR A 63 -11.94 4.56 7.87
N HIS A 64 -10.81 4.02 8.29
CA HIS A 64 -10.36 3.97 9.68
C HIS A 64 -9.25 4.98 10.01
N ARG A 65 -9.12 6.06 9.23
CA ARG A 65 -8.05 7.05 9.41
C ARG A 65 -8.08 7.76 10.76
N ASP A 66 -9.26 7.89 11.36
CA ASP A 66 -9.42 8.46 12.69
C ASP A 66 -9.05 7.46 13.80
N ASP A 67 -8.96 6.17 13.48
CA ASP A 67 -8.53 5.10 14.39
C ASP A 67 -7.02 4.80 14.25
N LEU A 68 -6.36 5.37 13.23
CA LEU A 68 -4.93 5.22 12.99
C LEU A 68 -4.13 6.03 14.03
N ILE A 69 -3.73 5.35 15.09
CA ILE A 69 -2.86 5.92 16.13
C ILE A 69 -1.45 6.09 15.54
N THR A 70 -1.08 7.32 15.15
CA THR A 70 0.26 7.61 14.60
C THR A 70 1.24 8.18 15.63
N SER A 71 0.80 8.48 16.85
CA SER A 71 1.65 8.95 17.94
C SER A 71 2.02 7.81 18.90
N ARG A 72 3.30 7.73 19.26
CA ARG A 72 3.79 7.00 20.44
C ARG A 72 3.46 7.85 21.67
N GLU A 73 2.77 7.32 22.67
CA GLU A 73 2.65 8.00 23.98
C GLU A 73 4.07 8.18 24.54
N ILE A 74 4.61 9.39 24.47
CA ILE A 74 5.84 9.75 25.19
C ILE A 74 5.39 10.24 26.55
N THR A 75 5.52 9.39 27.56
CA THR A 75 5.21 9.70 28.96
C THR A 75 6.31 10.56 29.59
N GLU A 76 6.67 11.69 28.98
CA GLU A 76 7.58 12.67 29.59
C GLU A 76 7.00 14.09 29.46
N ASP A 77 6.38 14.53 30.56
CA ASP A 77 6.14 15.90 31.04
C ASP A 77 5.43 16.98 30.20
N PHE A 78 5.04 16.75 28.94
CA PHE A 78 4.38 17.80 28.15
C PHE A 78 3.15 17.31 27.37
N GLY A 79 2.07 16.99 28.09
CA GLY A 79 0.70 16.90 27.55
C GLY A 79 0.45 15.81 26.51
N ASN A 80 -0.75 15.22 26.53
CA ASN A 80 -1.17 14.30 25.47
C ASN A 80 -1.30 15.07 24.14
N HIS A 81 -0.30 14.95 23.27
CA HIS A 81 -0.37 15.40 21.89
C HIS A 81 -0.60 14.18 20.99
N ARG A 82 -1.71 14.21 20.24
CA ARG A 82 -2.09 13.15 19.31
C ARG A 82 -1.78 13.62 17.89
N HIS A 83 -1.17 12.75 17.10
CA HIS A 83 -1.00 12.95 15.66
C HIS A 83 -2.01 12.08 14.92
N ASP A 84 -2.72 12.68 13.96
CA ASP A 84 -3.65 11.97 13.07
C ASP A 84 -3.02 11.80 11.69
N ALA A 85 -3.22 10.63 11.07
CA ALA A 85 -2.85 10.42 9.68
C ALA A 85 -3.84 11.13 8.75
N ALA A 86 -3.35 12.08 7.95
CA ALA A 86 -4.16 12.74 6.92
C ALA A 86 -3.67 12.33 5.53
N PHE A 87 -4.52 11.63 4.77
CA PHE A 87 -4.28 11.32 3.36
C PHE A 87 -5.59 11.16 2.59
N ASP A 88 -5.53 11.49 1.30
CA ASP A 88 -6.62 11.31 0.35
C ASP A 88 -6.35 10.14 -0.59
N LEU A 89 -7.43 9.52 -1.06
CA LEU A 89 -7.39 8.46 -2.07
C LEU A 89 -7.77 9.01 -3.44
N VAL A 90 -7.03 8.59 -4.46
CA VAL A 90 -7.42 8.79 -5.86
C VAL A 90 -7.82 7.44 -6.46
N GLU A 91 -9.12 7.20 -6.60
CA GLU A 91 -9.65 6.12 -7.43
C GLU A 91 -9.61 6.57 -8.90
N LYS A 92 -8.47 6.37 -9.57
CA LYS A 92 -8.47 6.38 -11.04
C LYS A 92 -8.93 5.01 -11.52
N LEU A 93 -10.15 4.98 -12.08
CA LEU A 93 -10.66 3.89 -12.90
C LEU A 93 -9.83 3.78 -14.18
#